data_AF-A0A0Q4DWI9-F1
#
_entry.id   AF-A0A0Q4DWI9-F1
#
_cell.length_a   1.000
_cell.length_b   1.000
_cell.length_c   1.000
_cell.angle_alpha   90.00
_cell.angle_beta   90.00
_cell.angle_gamma   90.00
#
_symmetry.space_group_name_H-M   'P 1'
#
loop_
_entity.id
_entity.type
_entity.pdbx_description
1 polymer ?
#
loop_
_entity_poly.entity_id
_entity_poly.type
_entity_poly.pdbx_seq_one_letter_code
_entity_poly.pdbx_strand_id
1 'polypeptide(L)'
;MSLRTRLALLLLTTIVLADGCHRPTLDHSELAAIRSGAVRLMRMQATQPSHDEPASDDWPIAIQQLRPDRVIVRQQSVYIITTSWFDGGWGYYVTHDRSATALPNVCYRPIGKDVYWHDSC
;
A
#
# COMPACT_ATOMS: atom_id res chain seq x y z
N MET A 1 15.59 3.90 40.29
CA MET A 1 14.59 3.52 39.27
C MET A 1 14.09 2.12 39.58
N SER A 2 12.78 1.93 39.81
CA SER A 2 12.20 0.65 40.28
C SER A 2 12.18 -0.42 39.17
N LEU A 3 12.24 -1.69 39.56
CA LEU A 3 12.08 -2.84 38.64
C LEU A 3 10.80 -2.73 37.80
N ARG A 4 9.71 -2.22 38.40
CA ARG A 4 8.44 -1.97 37.72
C ARG A 4 8.56 -0.91 36.62
N THR A 5 9.31 0.16 36.90
CA THR A 5 9.57 1.24 35.93
C THR A 5 10.41 0.76 34.76
N ARG A 6 11.42 -0.10 35.00
CA ARG A 6 12.24 -0.71 33.95
C ARG A 6 11.43 -1.67 33.07
N LEU A 7 10.55 -2.47 33.68
CA LEU A 7 9.69 -3.40 32.95
C LEU A 7 8.69 -2.67 32.06
N ALA A 8 8.07 -1.60 32.57
CA ALA A 8 7.14 -0.77 31.80
C ALA A 8 7.84 -0.09 30.61
N LEU A 9 9.06 0.42 30.79
CA LEU A 9 9.86 1.02 29.72
C LEU A 9 10.25 0.00 28.64
N LEU A 10 10.61 -1.23 29.02
CA LEU A 10 10.90 -2.33 28.08
C LEU A 10 9.66 -2.77 27.29
N LEU A 11 8.49 -2.84 27.93
CA LEU A 11 7.23 -3.13 27.27
C LEU A 11 6.82 -2.03 26.29
N LEU A 12 6.92 -0.76 26.68
CA LEU A 12 6.63 0.37 25.80
C LEU A 12 7.58 0.43 24.59
N THR A 13 8.88 0.18 24.79
CA THR A 13 9.85 0.14 23.68
C THR A 13 9.60 -1.02 22.72
N THR A 14 9.24 -2.20 23.21
CA THR A 14 8.95 -3.36 22.35
C THR A 14 7.67 -3.19 21.51
N ILE A 15 6.63 -2.55 22.06
CA ILE A 15 5.40 -2.27 21.31
C ILE A 15 5.66 -1.25 20.19
N VAL A 16 6.40 -0.17 20.46
CA VAL A 16 6.74 0.85 19.45
C VAL A 16 7.64 0.28 18.34
N LEU A 17 8.55 -0.65 18.67
CA LEU A 17 9.40 -1.32 17.68
C LEU A 17 8.62 -2.31 16.80
N ALA A 18 7.53 -2.90 17.29
CA ALA A 18 6.72 -3.84 16.53
C ALA A 18 5.86 -3.15 15.45
N ASP A 19 5.39 -1.93 15.72
CA ASP A 19 4.58 -1.11 14.79
C ASP A 19 5.42 -0.48 13.67
N GLY A 20 6.73 -0.32 13.87
CA GLY A 20 7.64 0.26 12.86
C GLY A 20 7.89 -0.62 11.64
N CYS A 21 7.46 -1.88 11.65
CA CYS A 21 7.56 -2.77 10.49
C CYS A 21 6.31 -2.64 9.61
N HIS A 22 6.30 -1.66 8.70
CA HIS A 22 5.30 -1.60 7.63
C HIS A 22 5.38 -2.89 6.83
N ARG A 23 4.34 -3.72 6.91
CA ARG A 23 4.30 -5.03 6.24
C ARG A 23 3.03 -5.16 5.41
N PRO A 24 3.14 -5.76 4.21
CA PRO A 24 1.96 -6.12 3.43
C PRO A 24 1.16 -7.21 4.13
N THR A 25 -0.14 -7.27 3.86
CA THR A 25 -0.89 -8.51 4.05
C THR A 25 -0.34 -9.61 3.14
N LEU A 26 -0.30 -10.84 3.64
CA LEU A 26 0.02 -12.04 2.86
C LEU A 26 -1.21 -12.93 2.67
N ASP A 27 -2.39 -12.49 3.14
CA ASP A 27 -3.63 -13.22 2.94
C ASP A 27 -4.04 -13.16 1.45
N HIS A 28 -4.18 -14.33 0.83
CA HIS A 28 -4.48 -14.43 -0.59
C HIS A 28 -5.85 -13.85 -0.97
N SER A 29 -6.83 -13.92 -0.08
CA SER A 29 -8.17 -13.39 -0.31
C SER A 29 -8.16 -11.86 -0.26
N GLU A 30 -7.42 -11.27 0.68
CA GLU A 30 -7.22 -9.83 0.77
C GLU A 30 -6.44 -9.32 -0.45
N LEU A 31 -5.35 -9.98 -0.85
CA LEU A 31 -4.58 -9.60 -2.04
C LEU A 31 -5.41 -9.68 -3.32
N ALA A 32 -6.27 -10.69 -3.45
CA ALA A 32 -7.21 -10.78 -4.57
C ALA A 32 -8.24 -9.64 -4.55
N ALA A 33 -8.74 -9.27 -3.37
CA ALA A 33 -9.66 -8.16 -3.20
C ALA A 33 -9.01 -6.81 -3.57
N ILE A 34 -7.78 -6.55 -3.09
CA ILE A 34 -6.97 -5.37 -3.44
C ILE A 34 -6.77 -5.28 -4.95
N ARG A 35 -6.33 -6.38 -5.59
CA ARG A 35 -6.17 -6.46 -7.04
C ARG A 35 -7.47 -6.13 -7.78
N SER A 36 -8.58 -6.74 -7.37
CA SER A 36 -9.88 -6.51 -8.00
C SER A 36 -10.34 -5.05 -7.89
N GLY A 37 -10.09 -4.41 -6.74
CA GLY A 37 -10.36 -3.00 -6.51
C GLY A 37 -9.51 -2.11 -7.42
N ALA A 38 -8.20 -2.35 -7.49
CA ALA A 38 -7.30 -1.60 -8.35
C ALA A 38 -7.69 -1.74 -9.84
N VAL A 39 -8.07 -2.94 -10.29
CA VAL A 39 -8.58 -3.15 -11.66
C VAL A 39 -9.85 -2.35 -11.93
N ARG A 40 -10.77 -2.26 -10.96
CA ARG A 40 -11.97 -1.43 -11.09
C ARG A 40 -11.60 0.05 -11.27
N LEU A 41 -10.66 0.56 -10.47
CA LEU A 41 -10.19 1.95 -10.58
C LEU A 41 -9.55 2.21 -11.96
N MET A 42 -8.71 1.30 -12.47
CA MET A 42 -8.13 1.44 -13.82
C MET A 42 -9.21 1.49 -14.90
N ARG A 43 -10.26 0.68 -14.81
CA ARG A 43 -11.38 0.70 -15.76
C ARG A 43 -12.18 2.00 -15.71
N MET A 44 -12.42 2.51 -14.51
CA MET A 44 -13.10 3.80 -14.31
C MET A 44 -12.28 4.92 -14.97
N GLN A 45 -10.97 4.97 -14.70
CA GLN A 45 -10.05 5.91 -15.31
C GLN A 45 -9.98 5.80 -16.84
N ALA A 46 -10.05 4.58 -17.39
CA ALA A 46 -10.05 4.38 -18.84
C ALA A 46 -11.33 4.89 -19.51
N THR A 47 -12.45 4.88 -18.78
CA THR A 47 -13.77 5.31 -19.29
C THR A 47 -13.96 6.82 -19.11
N GLN A 48 -13.46 7.37 -18.00
CA GLN A 48 -13.51 8.78 -17.67
C GLN A 48 -12.13 9.23 -17.19
N PRO A 49 -11.23 9.56 -18.13
CA PRO A 49 -9.89 10.00 -17.77
C PRO A 49 -9.94 11.27 -16.93
N SER A 50 -9.44 11.19 -15.71
CA SER A 50 -9.21 12.34 -14.84
C SER A 50 -7.71 12.50 -14.58
N HIS A 51 -7.24 13.74 -14.48
CA HIS A 51 -5.88 13.98 -13.97
C HIS A 51 -5.83 13.99 -12.44
N ASP A 52 -6.98 14.04 -11.79
CA ASP A 52 -7.11 14.08 -10.34
C ASP A 52 -7.09 12.66 -9.75
N GLU A 53 -6.59 12.57 -8.52
CA GLU A 53 -6.66 11.34 -7.73
C GLU A 53 -8.13 11.05 -7.36
N PRO A 54 -8.58 9.78 -7.35
CA PRO A 54 -9.93 9.44 -6.94
C PRO A 54 -10.16 9.85 -5.48
N ALA A 55 -11.34 10.42 -5.19
CA ALA A 55 -11.72 10.75 -3.83
C ALA A 55 -11.78 9.48 -2.97
N SER A 56 -11.57 9.62 -1.66
CA SER A 56 -11.56 8.49 -0.72
C SER A 56 -12.83 7.64 -0.80
N ASP A 57 -13.96 8.28 -1.04
CA ASP A 57 -15.28 7.63 -1.11
C ASP A 57 -15.46 6.81 -2.40
N ASP A 58 -14.67 7.10 -3.44
CA ASP A 58 -14.66 6.35 -4.70
C ASP A 58 -13.75 5.11 -4.63
N TRP A 59 -12.94 4.98 -3.57
CA TRP A 59 -12.07 3.82 -3.43
C TRP A 59 -12.89 2.55 -3.19
N PRO A 60 -12.56 1.42 -3.83
CA PRO A 60 -13.13 0.13 -3.49
C PRO A 60 -12.92 -0.22 -2.01
N ILE A 61 -13.88 -0.90 -1.38
CA ILE A 61 -13.85 -1.24 0.06
C ILE A 61 -12.52 -1.88 0.49
N ALA A 62 -12.00 -2.83 -0.29
CA ALA A 62 -10.73 -3.49 0.01
C ALA A 62 -9.53 -2.51 0.05
N ILE A 63 -9.56 -1.45 -0.76
CA ILE A 63 -8.55 -0.39 -0.73
C ILE A 63 -8.80 0.56 0.44
N GLN A 64 -10.05 0.92 0.73
CA GLN A 64 -10.38 1.73 1.92
C GLN A 64 -9.93 1.08 3.23
N GLN A 65 -10.05 -0.25 3.33
CA GLN A 65 -9.64 -1.02 4.52
C GLN A 65 -8.14 -0.93 4.80
N LEU A 66 -7.32 -0.68 3.77
CA LEU A 66 -5.88 -0.41 3.92
C LEU A 66 -5.60 0.97 4.53
N ARG A 67 -6.62 1.84 4.64
CA ARG A 67 -6.54 3.23 5.09
C ARG A 67 -5.41 4.01 4.40
N PRO A 68 -5.39 4.07 3.06
CA PRO A 68 -4.30 4.72 2.37
C PRO A 68 -4.34 6.24 2.56
N ASP A 69 -3.16 6.85 2.65
CA ASP A 69 -3.00 8.30 2.55
C ASP A 69 -3.41 8.79 1.15
N ARG A 70 -3.12 7.97 0.14
CA ARG A 70 -3.28 8.34 -1.26
C ARG A 70 -3.44 7.14 -2.18
N VAL A 71 -4.26 7.29 -3.22
CA VAL A 71 -4.38 6.34 -4.32
C VAL A 71 -4.13 7.05 -5.65
N ILE A 72 -3.15 6.58 -6.41
CA ILE A 72 -2.78 7.15 -7.71
C ILE A 72 -3.13 6.13 -8.80
N VAL A 73 -4.05 6.50 -9.68
CA VAL A 73 -4.45 5.67 -10.81
C VAL A 73 -3.71 6.11 -12.06
N ARG A 74 -3.13 5.16 -12.78
CA ARG A 74 -2.54 5.31 -14.10
C ARG A 74 -3.26 4.36 -15.06
N GLN A 75 -3.01 4.54 -16.36
CA GLN A 75 -3.69 3.76 -17.41
C GLN A 75 -3.59 2.24 -17.21
N GLN A 76 -2.47 1.74 -16.68
CA GLN A 76 -2.21 0.30 -16.52
C GLN A 76 -1.78 -0.10 -15.12
N SER A 77 -1.81 0.84 -14.16
CA SER A 77 -1.39 0.55 -12.80
C SER A 77 -2.08 1.41 -11.75
N VAL A 78 -2.10 0.94 -10.51
CA VAL A 78 -2.56 1.70 -9.34
C VAL A 78 -1.49 1.65 -8.26
N TYR A 79 -1.15 2.82 -7.71
CA TYR A 79 -0.33 2.96 -6.51
C TYR A 79 -1.27 3.26 -5.34
N ILE A 80 -1.18 2.48 -4.27
CA ILE A 80 -1.96 2.62 -3.04
C ILE A 80 -0.95 2.87 -1.94
N ILE A 81 -0.77 4.13 -1.56
CA ILE A 81 0.23 4.55 -0.57
C ILE A 81 -0.44 4.50 0.80
N THR A 82 -0.03 3.55 1.65
CA THR A 82 -0.57 3.39 3.01
C THR A 82 0.06 4.36 3.99
N THR A 83 1.29 4.79 3.72
CA THR A 83 2.00 5.75 4.55
C THR A 83 2.97 6.52 3.68
N SER A 84 2.76 7.82 3.58
CA SER A 84 3.54 8.73 2.75
C SER A 84 4.82 9.14 3.47
N TRP A 85 5.94 9.12 2.76
CA TRP A 85 7.23 9.58 3.27
C TRP A 85 8.02 10.31 2.18
N PHE A 86 9.19 10.87 2.50
CA PHE A 86 9.95 11.74 1.58
C PHE A 86 10.43 11.02 0.30
N ASP A 87 10.44 9.70 0.32
CA ASP A 87 10.91 8.79 -0.72
C ASP A 87 9.78 8.12 -1.52
N GLY A 88 8.53 8.46 -1.22
CA GLY A 88 7.34 7.81 -1.79
C GLY A 88 6.59 6.92 -0.80
N GLY A 89 7.24 6.50 0.29
CA GLY A 89 6.63 5.78 1.40
C GLY A 89 6.36 4.30 1.13
N TRP A 90 5.37 3.75 1.85
CA TRP A 90 5.03 2.32 1.81
C TRP A 90 3.66 2.11 1.19
N GLY A 91 3.48 0.97 0.53
CA GLY A 91 2.15 0.61 0.04
C GLY A 91 2.10 -0.50 -1.00
N TYR A 92 0.97 -0.56 -1.70
CA TYR A 92 0.70 -1.56 -2.71
C TYR A 92 0.81 -0.96 -4.10
N TYR A 93 1.38 -1.72 -5.02
CA TYR A 93 1.39 -1.42 -6.43
C TYR A 93 0.73 -2.57 -7.19
N VAL A 94 -0.26 -2.23 -8.00
CA VAL A 94 -0.99 -3.20 -8.81
C VAL A 94 -0.80 -2.86 -10.28
N THR A 95 -0.29 -3.80 -11.07
CA THR A 95 -0.11 -3.63 -12.51
C THR A 95 -0.26 -4.96 -13.24
N HIS A 96 -0.82 -4.93 -14.44
CA HIS A 96 -0.80 -6.08 -15.36
C HIS A 96 0.50 -6.16 -16.17
N ASP A 97 1.25 -5.06 -16.24
CA ASP A 97 2.51 -4.96 -16.96
C ASP A 97 3.61 -4.50 -16.01
N ARG A 98 4.50 -5.42 -15.66
CA ARG A 98 5.64 -5.12 -14.79
C ARG A 98 6.65 -4.20 -15.45
N SER A 99 6.66 -4.09 -16.78
CA SER A 99 7.54 -3.15 -17.50
C SER A 99 7.05 -1.70 -17.44
N ALA A 100 5.78 -1.48 -17.04
CA ALA A 100 5.17 -0.16 -16.91
C ALA A 100 5.51 0.56 -15.58
N THR A 101 6.36 -0.02 -14.73
CA THR A 101 6.81 0.64 -13.48
C THR A 101 7.78 1.78 -13.80
N ALA A 102 7.44 3.00 -13.38
CA ALA A 102 8.34 4.16 -13.46
C ALA A 102 9.48 4.11 -12.44
N LEU A 103 9.39 3.24 -11.43
CA LEU A 103 10.34 3.12 -10.34
C LEU A 103 11.20 1.85 -10.49
N PRO A 104 12.47 1.86 -10.04
CA PRO A 104 13.37 0.72 -10.18
C PRO A 104 12.78 -0.56 -9.58
N ASN A 105 12.92 -1.68 -10.29
CA ASN A 105 12.43 -3.01 -9.87
C ASN A 105 12.86 -3.45 -8.45
N VAL A 106 13.93 -2.85 -7.91
CA VAL A 106 14.45 -3.16 -6.57
C VAL A 106 13.52 -2.72 -5.44
N CYS A 107 12.61 -1.78 -5.70
CA CYS A 107 11.68 -1.21 -4.71
C CYS A 107 10.36 -1.97 -4.58
N TYR A 108 10.13 -2.97 -5.45
CA TYR A 108 8.88 -3.70 -5.53
C TYR A 108 9.09 -5.19 -5.32
N ARG A 109 8.53 -5.71 -4.23
CA ARG A 109 8.52 -7.15 -3.95
C ARG A 109 7.17 -7.74 -4.37
N PRO A 110 7.12 -8.75 -5.25
CA PRO A 110 5.87 -9.43 -5.56
C PRO A 110 5.32 -10.12 -4.30
N ILE A 111 4.05 -9.89 -3.98
CA ILE A 111 3.37 -10.49 -2.83
C ILE A 111 2.11 -11.27 -3.24
N GLY A 112 1.62 -11.05 -4.47
CA GLY A 112 0.50 -11.77 -5.04
C GLY A 112 0.48 -11.63 -6.56
N LYS A 113 -0.52 -12.24 -7.21
CA LYS A 113 -0.71 -12.10 -8.66
C LYS A 113 -0.97 -10.62 -9.01
N ASP A 114 -0.09 -10.02 -9.79
CA ASP A 114 -0.14 -8.60 -10.21
C ASP A 114 -0.11 -7.59 -9.04
N VAL A 115 0.22 -8.04 -7.82
CA VAL A 115 0.29 -7.19 -6.62
C VAL A 115 1.69 -7.22 -6.05
N TYR A 116 2.24 -6.03 -5.84
CA TYR A 116 3.59 -5.80 -5.35
C TYR A 116 3.54 -4.93 -4.11
N TRP A 117 4.40 -5.22 -3.14
CA TRP A 117 4.67 -4.33 -2.02
C TRP A 117 5.77 -3.35 -2.42
N HIS A 118 5.51 -2.06 -2.23
CA HIS A 118 6.48 -1.00 -2.28
C HIS A 118 7.02 -0.73 -0.88
N ASP A 119 8.33 -0.88 -0.73
CA ASP A 119 9.04 -0.47 0.48
C ASP A 119 9.75 0.86 0.23
N SER A 120 10.15 1.55 1.31
CA SER A 120 10.97 2.76 1.24
C SER A 120 12.21 2.53 0.38
N CYS A 121 12.45 3.43 -0.55
CA CYS A 121 13.57 3.48 -1.49
C CYS A 121 14.14 4.91 -1.54
#